data_AF-M1CYR2-F1
#
_entry.id   AF-M1CYR2-F1
#
_cell.length_a   1.000
_cell.length_b   1.000
_cell.length_c   1.000
_cell.angle_alpha   90.00
_cell.angle_beta   90.00
_cell.angle_gamma   90.00
#
_symmetry.space_group_name_H-M   'P 1'
#
loop_
_entity.id
_entity.type
_entity.pdbx_description
1 polymer ?
#
loop_
_entity_poly.entity_id
_entity_poly.type
_entity_poly.pdbx_seq_one_letter_code
_entity_poly.pdbx_strand_id
1 'polypeptide(L)'
;MQKSDDKDYGLEALEEIMSVMDSGKIVVIFAGYSEPMKRVISSNEGFCRRVTKFFHFENFSSKDLAKIYHLKMTNQADSSLLYGFKLSPSCSIDAVAALIAEETTEKQRKEMNGGLVDPMLVNARENLDLRLSFECIDSDELLTITLEDLKVGLQLLSK
;
A
#
# COMPACT_ATOMS: atom_id res chain seq x y z
N MET A 1 24.88 16.35 -24.12
CA MET A 1 25.11 16.65 -22.69
C MET A 1 24.61 18.05 -22.42
N GLN A 2 23.40 18.18 -21.86
CA GLN A 2 22.83 19.46 -21.47
C GLN A 2 22.84 19.48 -19.93
N LYS A 3 23.63 20.39 -19.35
CA LYS A 3 23.68 20.68 -17.92
C LYS A 3 22.34 21.29 -17.52
N SER A 4 21.65 20.68 -16.56
CA SER A 4 20.53 21.28 -15.85
C SER A 4 21.05 22.38 -14.92
N ASP A 5 20.54 23.60 -15.07
CA ASP A 5 20.69 24.67 -14.08
C ASP A 5 20.07 24.21 -12.76
N ASP A 6 20.94 23.94 -11.79
CA ASP A 6 20.66 23.32 -10.49
C ASP A 6 20.26 24.39 -9.47
N LYS A 7 19.04 24.91 -9.58
CA LYS A 7 18.42 25.67 -8.48
C LYS A 7 17.50 24.73 -7.69
N ASP A 8 18.01 24.26 -6.56
CA ASP A 8 17.23 23.50 -5.57
C ASP A 8 16.28 24.44 -4.82
N TYR A 9 15.00 24.44 -5.21
CA TYR A 9 13.93 25.20 -4.57
C TYR A 9 13.29 24.46 -3.38
N GLY A 10 13.82 23.30 -2.97
CA GLY A 10 13.27 22.52 -1.86
C GLY A 10 13.35 23.25 -0.52
N LEU A 11 14.43 24.02 -0.30
CA LEU A 11 14.59 24.83 0.91
C LEU A 11 13.59 25.99 0.96
N GLU A 12 13.41 26.73 -0.14
CA GLU A 12 12.44 27.83 -0.24
C GLU A 12 11.01 27.35 0.01
N ALA A 13 10.65 26.17 -0.51
CA ALA A 13 9.35 25.56 -0.24
C ALA A 13 9.14 25.23 1.25
N LEU A 14 10.18 24.74 1.95
CA LEU A 14 10.10 24.48 3.40
C LEU A 14 9.98 25.78 4.20
N GLU A 15 10.68 26.84 3.80
CA GLU A 15 10.60 28.15 4.45
C GLU A 15 9.19 28.76 4.32
N GLU A 16 8.55 28.64 3.16
CA GLU A 16 7.19 29.13 2.97
C GLU A 16 6.19 28.34 3.83
N ILE A 17 6.35 27.01 3.94
CA ILE A 17 5.53 26.19 4.85
C ILE A 17 5.71 26.68 6.30
N MET A 18 6.94 26.96 6.73
CA MET A 18 7.21 27.48 8.08
C MET A 18 6.55 28.84 8.32
N SER A 19 6.57 29.73 7.33
CA SER A 19 5.92 31.05 7.40
C SER A 19 4.42 30.91 7.68
N VAL A 20 3.75 29.97 7.01
CA VAL A 20 2.32 29.71 7.23
C VAL A 20 2.08 29.00 8.58
N MET A 21 2.99 28.14 9.03
CA MET A 21 2.90 27.51 10.36
C MET A 21 2.97 28.53 11.52
N ASP A 22 3.71 29.63 11.36
CA ASP A 22 3.84 30.68 12.38
C ASP A 22 2.66 31.65 12.42
N SER A 23 2.15 32.01 11.24
CA SER A 23 1.15 33.09 11.09
C SER A 23 -0.30 32.58 11.05
N GLY A 24 -0.49 31.30 10.72
CA GLY A 24 -1.80 30.73 10.41
C GLY A 24 -2.50 30.02 11.57
N LYS A 25 -3.81 29.82 11.43
CA LYS A 25 -4.62 28.88 12.23
C LYS A 25 -4.76 27.55 11.48
N ILE A 26 -3.65 26.96 11.09
CA ILE A 26 -3.62 25.69 10.34
C ILE A 26 -2.93 24.59 11.14
N VAL A 27 -3.27 23.35 10.80
CA VAL A 27 -2.53 22.16 11.25
C VAL A 27 -1.86 21.55 10.02
N VAL A 28 -0.53 21.44 10.06
CA VAL A 28 0.25 20.79 9.00
C VAL A 28 0.61 19.38 9.45
N ILE A 29 0.28 18.38 8.62
CA ILE A 29 0.62 16.97 8.86
C ILE A 29 1.64 16.56 7.80
N PHE A 30 2.86 16.27 8.23
CA PHE A 30 3.88 15.65 7.38
C PHE A 30 3.73 14.14 7.45
N ALA A 31 3.68 13.50 6.29
CA ALA A 31 3.57 12.05 6.18
C ALA A 31 4.59 11.52 5.17
N GLY A 32 5.27 10.46 5.54
CA GLY A 32 6.28 9.82 4.70
C GLY A 32 7.04 8.75 5.47
N TYR A 33 7.94 8.05 4.77
CA TYR A 33 8.79 7.04 5.38
C TYR A 33 9.75 7.67 6.41
N SER A 34 10.01 6.92 7.48
CA SER A 34 10.72 7.42 8.67
C SER A 34 12.09 8.04 8.34
N GLU A 35 12.92 7.38 7.53
CA GLU A 35 14.27 7.88 7.22
C GLU A 35 14.27 9.13 6.31
N PRO A 36 13.54 9.16 5.19
CA PRO A 36 13.36 10.41 4.44
C PRO A 36 12.79 11.55 5.29
N MET A 37 11.82 11.26 6.17
CA MET A 37 11.22 12.30 7.00
C MET A 37 12.16 12.86 8.06
N LYS A 38 12.99 12.01 8.68
CA LYS A 38 14.05 12.50 9.58
C LYS A 38 14.97 13.48 8.86
N ARG A 39 15.39 13.18 7.62
CA ARG A 39 16.25 14.07 6.83
C ARG A 39 15.60 15.41 6.53
N VAL A 40 14.33 15.40 6.12
CA VAL A 40 13.55 16.63 5.89
C VAL A 40 13.41 17.44 7.18
N ILE A 41 13.16 16.78 8.31
CA ILE A 41 12.95 17.48 9.58
C ILE A 41 14.26 18.07 10.11
N SER A 42 15.39 17.40 9.89
CA SER A 42 16.72 17.86 10.27
C SER A 42 17.36 18.85 9.29
N SER A 43 16.74 19.13 8.14
CA SER A 43 17.33 19.98 7.11
C SER A 43 17.45 21.45 7.54
N ASN A 44 16.59 21.89 8.46
CA ASN A 44 16.55 23.26 8.97
C ASN A 44 16.16 23.26 10.46
N GLU A 45 16.97 23.91 11.31
CA GLU A 45 16.69 23.99 12.76
C GLU A 45 15.33 24.63 13.08
N GLY A 46 14.93 25.63 12.31
CA GLY A 46 13.64 26.31 12.47
C GLY A 46 12.46 25.40 12.15
N PHE A 47 12.62 24.50 11.19
CA PHE A 47 11.60 23.51 10.83
C PHE A 47 11.45 22.45 11.94
N CYS A 48 12.57 21.94 12.46
CA CYS A 48 12.59 20.96 13.56
C CYS A 48 11.84 21.46 14.81
N ARG A 49 11.98 22.75 15.17
CA ARG A 49 11.29 23.35 16.33
C ARG A 49 9.77 23.43 16.18
N ARG A 50 9.26 23.49 14.95
CA ARG A 50 7.82 23.62 14.66
C ARG A 50 7.10 22.28 14.60
N VAL A 51 7.82 21.20 14.24
CA VAL A 51 7.28 19.83 14.27
C VAL A 51 7.40 19.28 15.70
N THR A 52 6.37 19.49 16.50
CA THR A 52 6.38 19.14 17.94
C THR A 52 5.77 17.78 18.28
N LYS A 53 5.06 17.16 17.31
CA LYS A 53 4.37 15.88 17.48
C LYS A 53 4.83 14.91 16.42
N PHE A 54 5.27 13.72 16.87
CA PHE A 54 5.72 12.65 16.02
C PHE A 54 4.88 11.42 16.28
N PHE A 55 4.28 10.87 15.23
CA PHE A 55 3.55 9.62 15.27
C PHE A 55 4.32 8.61 14.42
N HIS A 56 4.76 7.52 15.04
CA HIS A 56 5.41 6.42 14.35
C HIS A 56 4.38 5.33 14.08
N PHE A 57 4.28 4.91 12.82
CA PHE A 57 3.45 3.80 12.39
C PHE A 57 4.35 2.64 12.03
N GLU A 58 4.18 1.52 12.73
CA GLU A 58 4.93 0.30 12.46
C GLU A 58 4.51 -0.32 11.12
N ASN A 59 5.42 -1.09 10.53
CA ASN A 59 5.09 -1.84 9.31
C ASN A 59 4.05 -2.90 9.62
N PHE A 60 3.12 -3.14 8.69
CA PHE A 60 2.11 -4.18 8.87
C PHE A 60 2.76 -5.57 8.90
N SER A 61 2.31 -6.39 9.85
CA SER A 61 2.62 -7.83 9.84
C SER A 61 1.86 -8.51 8.70
N SER A 62 2.24 -9.74 8.33
CA SER A 62 1.47 -10.53 7.35
C SER A 62 0.00 -10.69 7.78
N LYS A 63 -0.25 -10.77 9.10
CA LYS A 63 -1.60 -10.83 9.66
C LYS A 63 -2.35 -9.51 9.49
N ASP A 64 -1.69 -8.37 9.60
CA ASP A 64 -2.33 -7.07 9.36
C ASP A 64 -2.61 -6.84 7.88
N LEU A 65 -1.70 -7.27 6.99
CA LEU A 65 -1.93 -7.27 5.55
C LEU A 65 -3.12 -8.15 5.17
N ALA A 66 -3.26 -9.33 5.78
CA ALA A 66 -4.42 -10.21 5.59
C ALA A 66 -5.73 -9.56 6.08
N LYS A 67 -5.71 -8.78 7.18
CA LYS A 67 -6.88 -7.99 7.61
C LYS A 67 -7.23 -6.90 6.61
N ILE A 68 -6.23 -6.18 6.07
CA ILE A 68 -6.45 -5.13 5.06
C ILE A 68 -7.05 -5.73 3.78
N TYR A 69 -6.54 -6.87 3.33
CA TYR A 69 -7.11 -7.67 2.25
C TYR A 69 -8.59 -7.98 2.50
N HIS A 70 -8.90 -8.53 3.67
CA HIS A 70 -10.27 -8.90 4.00
C HIS A 70 -11.20 -7.68 4.06
N LEU A 71 -10.73 -6.56 4.62
CA LEU A 71 -11.47 -5.30 4.64
C LEU A 71 -11.72 -4.75 3.23
N LYS A 72 -10.73 -4.79 2.34
CA LYS A 72 -10.89 -4.34 0.94
C LYS A 72 -11.89 -5.20 0.18
N MET A 73 -11.90 -6.51 0.42
CA MET A 73 -12.85 -7.43 -0.20
C MET A 73 -14.25 -7.36 0.40
N THR A 74 -14.40 -6.88 1.63
CA THR A 74 -15.72 -6.73 2.27
C THR A 74 -16.34 -5.35 2.01
N ASN A 75 -15.52 -4.30 1.96
CA ASN A 75 -15.95 -2.91 1.77
C ASN A 75 -15.60 -2.41 0.36
N GLN A 76 -16.07 -3.15 -0.65
CA GLN A 76 -15.81 -2.82 -2.05
C GLN A 76 -16.60 -1.56 -2.44
N ALA A 77 -15.93 -0.58 -3.01
CA ALA A 77 -16.59 0.53 -3.67
C ALA A 77 -17.08 0.09 -5.07
N ASP A 78 -18.18 0.66 -5.56
CA ASP A 78 -18.72 0.37 -6.90
C ASP A 78 -17.71 0.65 -8.03
N SER A 79 -16.77 1.57 -7.80
CA SER A 79 -15.69 1.89 -8.74
C SER A 79 -14.47 0.95 -8.66
N SER A 80 -14.49 -0.02 -7.75
CA SER A 80 -13.39 -0.96 -7.55
C SER A 80 -13.32 -1.98 -8.68
N LEU A 81 -12.10 -2.30 -9.13
CA LEU A 81 -11.82 -3.39 -10.07
C LEU A 81 -12.20 -4.78 -9.52
N LEU A 82 -12.47 -4.87 -8.22
CA LEU A 82 -12.85 -6.09 -7.50
C LEU A 82 -14.33 -6.10 -7.12
N TYR A 83 -15.12 -5.11 -7.56
CA TYR A 83 -16.54 -5.04 -7.24
C TYR A 83 -17.28 -6.27 -7.74
N GLY A 84 -18.01 -6.93 -6.84
CA GLY A 84 -18.80 -8.13 -7.14
C GLY A 84 -18.00 -9.45 -7.04
N PHE A 85 -16.67 -9.37 -6.91
CA PHE A 85 -15.86 -10.56 -6.64
C PHE A 85 -15.98 -10.94 -5.16
N LYS A 86 -15.92 -12.25 -4.89
CA LYS A 86 -15.99 -12.81 -3.55
C LYS A 86 -14.79 -13.71 -3.28
N LEU A 87 -14.61 -14.00 -2.00
CA LEU A 87 -13.55 -14.87 -1.53
C LEU A 87 -14.07 -16.28 -1.31
N SER A 88 -13.27 -17.27 -1.73
CA SER A 88 -13.50 -18.65 -1.35
C SER A 88 -13.45 -18.81 0.18
N PRO A 89 -14.24 -19.73 0.78
CA PRO A 89 -14.19 -20.00 2.23
C PRO A 89 -12.80 -20.40 2.75
N SER A 90 -11.91 -20.89 1.87
CA SER A 90 -10.52 -21.21 2.23
C SER A 90 -9.64 -19.98 2.48
N CYS A 91 -10.06 -18.79 2.02
CA CYS A 91 -9.33 -17.52 2.16
C CYS A 91 -9.54 -16.88 3.55
N SER A 92 -9.33 -17.65 4.62
CA SER A 92 -9.35 -17.13 5.98
C SER A 92 -8.18 -16.17 6.23
N ILE A 93 -8.32 -15.27 7.22
CA ILE A 93 -7.26 -14.31 7.57
C ILE A 93 -5.96 -15.03 7.90
N ASP A 94 -6.00 -16.15 8.65
CA ASP A 94 -4.79 -16.88 9.02
C ASP A 94 -4.17 -17.62 7.82
N ALA A 95 -4.99 -18.18 6.92
CA ALA A 95 -4.50 -18.82 5.69
C ALA A 95 -3.81 -17.80 4.77
N VAL A 96 -4.42 -16.64 4.57
CA VAL A 96 -3.84 -15.56 3.75
C VAL A 96 -2.61 -14.96 4.43
N ALA A 97 -2.59 -14.83 5.75
CA ALA A 97 -1.42 -14.35 6.48
C ALA A 97 -0.22 -15.32 6.36
N ALA A 98 -0.47 -16.63 6.40
CA ALA A 98 0.54 -17.65 6.17
C ALA A 98 1.06 -17.58 4.73
N LEU A 99 0.15 -17.46 3.76
CA LEU A 99 0.50 -17.34 2.34
C LEU A 99 1.35 -16.09 2.06
N ILE A 100 0.97 -14.93 2.59
CA ILE A 100 1.76 -13.70 2.47
C ILE A 100 3.15 -13.88 3.10
N ALA A 101 3.24 -14.57 4.23
CA ALA A 101 4.53 -14.81 4.88
C ALA A 101 5.44 -15.75 4.08
N GLU A 102 4.86 -16.75 3.41
CA GLU A 102 5.56 -17.75 2.58
C GLU A 102 6.03 -17.16 1.24
N GLU A 103 5.14 -16.45 0.53
CA GLU A 103 5.39 -16.02 -0.85
C GLU A 103 6.08 -14.64 -0.97
N THR A 104 6.36 -13.97 0.16
CA THR A 104 7.01 -12.65 0.16
C THR A 104 8.17 -12.58 1.14
N THR A 105 9.16 -11.74 0.81
CA THR A 105 10.26 -11.42 1.73
C THR A 105 9.84 -10.34 2.74
N GLU A 106 10.52 -10.31 3.90
CA GLU A 106 10.31 -9.24 4.89
C GLU A 106 10.62 -7.85 4.30
N LYS A 107 11.64 -7.76 3.42
CA LYS A 107 11.98 -6.52 2.73
C LYS A 107 10.83 -6.02 1.85
N GLN A 108 10.27 -6.88 0.99
CA GLN A 108 9.11 -6.54 0.15
C GLN A 108 7.92 -6.06 1.00
N ARG A 109 7.62 -6.77 2.11
CA ARG A 109 6.52 -6.36 3.00
C ARG A 109 6.76 -5.00 3.65
N LYS A 110 8.00 -4.66 4.02
CA LYS A 110 8.33 -3.34 4.58
C LYS A 110 8.26 -2.22 3.53
N GLU A 111 8.72 -2.49 2.31
CA GLU A 111 8.76 -1.49 1.23
C GLU A 111 7.37 -1.22 0.64
N MET A 112 6.56 -2.26 0.43
CA MET A 112 5.22 -2.14 -0.13
C MET A 112 4.15 -1.88 0.94
N ASN A 113 4.38 -2.37 2.17
CA ASN A 113 3.49 -2.23 3.33
C ASN A 113 2.03 -2.51 2.95
N GLY A 114 1.06 -1.69 3.38
CA GLY A 114 -0.35 -1.85 3.01
C GLY A 114 -0.62 -1.82 1.50
N GLY A 115 0.27 -1.19 0.73
CA GLY A 115 0.22 -1.14 -0.73
C GLY A 115 0.52 -2.49 -1.40
N LEU A 116 0.99 -3.50 -0.67
CA LEU A 116 1.18 -4.87 -1.18
C LEU A 116 -0.12 -5.54 -1.58
N VAL A 117 -1.21 -5.21 -0.88
CA VAL A 117 -2.50 -5.91 -1.01
C VAL A 117 -3.18 -5.64 -2.35
N ASP A 118 -3.04 -4.43 -2.88
CA ASP A 118 -3.66 -4.03 -4.14
C ASP A 118 -3.14 -4.81 -5.35
N PRO A 119 -1.83 -4.84 -5.64
CA PRO A 119 -1.32 -5.61 -6.76
C PRO A 119 -1.47 -7.12 -6.53
N MET A 120 -1.41 -7.61 -5.29
CA MET A 120 -1.76 -9.00 -4.98
C MET A 120 -3.19 -9.35 -5.45
N LEU A 121 -4.18 -8.52 -5.12
CA LEU A 121 -5.58 -8.74 -5.49
C LEU A 121 -5.83 -8.62 -6.99
N VAL A 122 -5.21 -7.62 -7.63
CA VAL A 122 -5.31 -7.43 -9.09
C VAL A 122 -4.74 -8.64 -9.82
N ASN A 123 -3.54 -9.09 -9.44
CA ASN A 123 -2.92 -10.27 -10.04
C ASN A 123 -3.72 -11.55 -9.78
N ALA A 124 -4.33 -11.68 -8.59
CA ALA A 124 -5.19 -12.81 -8.29
C ALA A 124 -6.44 -12.85 -9.17
N ARG A 125 -7.05 -11.69 -9.44
CA ARG A 125 -8.17 -11.58 -10.38
C ARG A 125 -7.74 -11.95 -11.80
N GLU A 126 -6.56 -11.51 -12.24
CA GLU A 126 -6.02 -11.92 -13.55
C GLU A 126 -5.79 -13.43 -13.62
N ASN A 127 -5.31 -14.05 -12.53
CA ASN A 127 -5.17 -15.51 -12.49
C ASN A 127 -6.53 -16.23 -12.50
N LEU A 128 -7.55 -15.67 -11.84
CA LEU A 128 -8.92 -16.16 -11.95
C LEU A 128 -9.37 -16.17 -13.41
N ASP A 129 -9.19 -15.08 -14.13
CA ASP A 129 -9.54 -14.99 -15.56
C ASP A 129 -8.82 -16.05 -16.40
N LEU A 130 -7.56 -16.35 -16.09
CA LEU A 130 -6.74 -17.34 -16.81
C LEU A 130 -7.12 -18.80 -16.52
N ARG A 131 -7.56 -19.12 -15.30
CA ARG A 131 -7.89 -20.51 -14.93
C ARG A 131 -9.31 -20.93 -15.34
N LEU A 132 -10.18 -19.97 -15.66
CA LEU A 132 -11.55 -20.23 -16.07
C LEU A 132 -11.61 -20.81 -17.49
N SER A 133 -12.47 -21.80 -17.69
CA SER A 133 -12.80 -22.29 -19.03
C SER A 133 -13.63 -21.26 -19.79
N PHE A 134 -13.42 -21.13 -21.10
CA PHE A 134 -14.28 -20.32 -21.98
C PHE A 134 -15.75 -20.74 -21.96
N GLU A 135 -16.03 -21.98 -21.58
CA GLU A 135 -17.39 -22.53 -21.46
C GLU A 135 -17.94 -22.43 -20.02
N CYS A 136 -17.23 -21.75 -19.10
CA CYS A 136 -17.72 -21.59 -17.74
C CYS A 136 -18.99 -20.73 -17.73
N ILE A 137 -20.09 -21.36 -17.31
CA ILE A 137 -21.39 -20.72 -17.14
C ILE A 137 -21.76 -20.54 -15.67
N ASP A 138 -20.95 -21.06 -14.75
CA ASP A 138 -21.20 -20.93 -13.32
C ASP A 138 -20.80 -19.53 -12.86
N SER A 139 -21.81 -18.67 -12.66
CA SER A 139 -21.62 -17.31 -12.14
C SER A 139 -20.87 -17.27 -10.81
N ASP A 140 -21.01 -18.33 -10.00
CA ASP A 140 -20.33 -18.41 -8.71
C ASP A 140 -18.82 -18.56 -8.90
N GLU A 141 -18.43 -19.44 -9.82
CA GLU A 141 -17.02 -19.69 -10.14
C GLU A 141 -16.36 -18.48 -10.80
N LEU A 142 -17.07 -17.80 -11.72
CA LEU A 142 -16.59 -16.60 -12.41
C LEU A 142 -16.22 -15.44 -11.46
N LEU A 143 -16.80 -15.42 -10.26
CA LEU A 143 -16.65 -14.33 -9.30
C LEU A 143 -15.85 -14.72 -8.06
N THR A 144 -15.38 -15.97 -7.96
CA THR A 144 -14.73 -16.47 -6.74
C THR A 144 -13.21 -16.50 -6.85
N ILE A 145 -12.55 -15.62 -6.09
CA ILE A 145 -11.10 -15.63 -5.91
C ILE A 145 -10.74 -16.70 -4.87
N THR A 146 -9.86 -17.62 -5.26
CA THR A 146 -9.38 -18.73 -4.43
C THR A 146 -8.03 -18.42 -3.78
N LEU A 147 -7.61 -19.28 -2.84
CA LEU A 147 -6.31 -19.16 -2.20
C LEU A 147 -5.16 -19.35 -3.21
N GLU A 148 -5.36 -20.17 -4.24
CA GLU A 148 -4.35 -20.39 -5.29
C GLU A 148 -4.21 -19.15 -6.18
N ASP A 149 -5.32 -18.46 -6.48
CA ASP A 149 -5.28 -17.19 -7.22
C ASP A 149 -4.44 -16.14 -6.48
N LEU A 150 -4.59 -16.05 -5.15
CA LEU A 150 -3.78 -15.16 -4.31
C LEU A 150 -2.30 -15.57 -4.30
N LYS A 151 -2.02 -16.87 -4.28
CA LYS A 151 -0.65 -17.41 -4.30
C LYS A 151 0.07 -17.00 -5.58
N VAL A 152 -0.53 -17.30 -6.73
CA VAL A 152 0.01 -16.90 -8.03
C VAL A 152 0.13 -15.37 -8.11
N GLY A 153 -0.85 -14.65 -7.58
CA GLY A 153 -0.84 -13.19 -7.53
C GLY A 153 0.36 -12.61 -6.78
N LEU A 154 0.74 -13.21 -5.66
CA LEU A 154 1.94 -12.83 -4.88
C LEU A 154 3.24 -13.19 -5.61
N GLN A 155 3.31 -14.35 -6.26
CA GLN A 155 4.50 -14.79 -6.99
C GLN A 155 4.84 -13.85 -8.16
N LEU A 156 3.83 -13.21 -8.76
CA LEU A 156 4.02 -12.21 -9.80
C LEU A 156 4.64 -10.89 -9.29
N LEU A 157 4.60 -10.62 -7.98
CA LEU A 157 5.24 -9.45 -7.35
C LEU A 157 6.75 -9.63 -7.12
N SER A 158 7.21 -10.88 -7.16
CA SER A 158 8.59 -11.26 -6.83
C SER A 158 9.52 -11.30 -8.05
N LYS A 159 9.09 -10.72 -9.18
CA LYS A 159 9.89 -10.58 -10.42
C LYS A 159 10.39 -9.16 -10.63
#